data_AF-A0A1G4EBA9-F1
#
_entry.id   AF-A0A1G4EBA9-F1
#
_cell.length_a   1.000
_cell.length_b   1.000
_cell.length_c   1.000
_cell.angle_alpha   90.00
_cell.angle_beta   90.00
_cell.angle_gamma   90.00
#
_symmetry.space_group_name_H-M   'P 1'
#
loop_
_entity.id
_entity.type
_entity.pdbx_description
1 polymer ?
#
loop_
_entity_poly.entity_id
_entity_poly.type
_entity_poly.pdbx_seq_one_letter_code
_entity_poly.pdbx_strand_id
1 'polypeptide(L)'
;MTTNDKDFTVDKIKQEYEFIEDSSLYKIYDEFNWDCDDSRYHNDKDSCLKDKTDSWTTFSEVNNLLKQLYSNLFRIYYTMKIINNDYFEHYQDELKKMGYIYLKYWLYDKIVKDNFDDSKIKELYQGWKKRIQNKVNYKPPKPFIFYSLKKDEINKIRKIYTFSTILYENIKTFETENNNNSKYMDYFGEGLDEFISSINRCASKVSSDDYCKEFDEFVNICKDNSSNAGISIYTGNVGYSPDDSNKYLLSVEEYKDKLLYIYLKDKRILGPLEELYVKEKGKI
;
A
#
# COMPACT_ATOMS: atom_id res chain seq x y z
N MET A 1 15.60 -2.30 21.27
CA MET A 1 16.24 -1.45 20.24
C MET A 1 15.12 -0.63 19.62
N THR A 2 15.19 0.70 19.61
CA THR A 2 14.25 1.52 18.84
C THR A 2 14.57 1.33 17.37
N THR A 3 13.79 0.49 16.69
CA THR A 3 13.85 0.29 15.25
C THR A 3 13.42 1.60 14.56
N ASN A 4 14.15 2.00 13.52
CA ASN A 4 13.83 3.21 12.77
C ASN A 4 12.86 2.83 11.65
N ASP A 5 11.76 3.58 11.48
CA ASP A 5 10.79 3.36 10.40
C ASP A 5 11.42 3.35 8.99
N LYS A 6 12.61 3.95 8.84
CA LYS A 6 13.40 3.94 7.61
C LYS A 6 14.07 2.59 7.30
N ASP A 7 14.19 1.70 8.27
CA ASP A 7 14.79 0.37 8.09
C ASP A 7 13.83 -0.61 7.39
N PHE A 8 12.57 -0.22 7.25
CA PHE A 8 11.47 -1.01 6.69
C PHE A 8 10.90 -0.43 5.39
N THR A 9 11.71 0.35 4.66
CA THR A 9 11.35 0.77 3.30
C THR A 9 11.29 -0.42 2.35
N VAL A 10 10.52 -0.34 1.26
CA VAL A 10 10.40 -1.44 0.28
C VAL A 10 11.78 -1.89 -0.22
N ASP A 11 12.66 -0.92 -0.55
CA ASP A 11 14.05 -1.18 -0.98
C ASP A 11 14.85 -1.97 0.08
N LYS A 12 14.59 -1.73 1.38
CA LYS A 12 15.30 -2.38 2.49
C LYS A 12 14.81 -3.79 2.71
N ILE A 13 13.50 -3.99 2.60
CA ILE A 13 12.89 -5.32 2.66
C ILE A 13 13.39 -6.15 1.46
N LYS A 14 13.45 -5.57 0.25
CA LYS A 14 14.02 -6.22 -0.94
C LYS A 14 15.51 -6.57 -0.79
N GLN A 15 16.30 -5.71 -0.14
CA GLN A 15 17.71 -5.99 0.14
C GLN A 15 17.89 -7.22 1.05
N GLU A 16 16.95 -7.46 1.96
CA GLU A 16 16.97 -8.65 2.81
C GLU A 16 16.40 -9.87 2.08
N TYR A 17 15.32 -9.68 1.33
CA TYR A 17 14.55 -10.72 0.67
C TYR A 17 14.55 -10.48 -0.83
N GLU A 18 15.62 -10.92 -1.50
CA GLU A 18 15.86 -10.61 -2.92
C GLU A 18 14.72 -11.07 -3.83
N PHE A 19 14.01 -12.16 -3.50
CA PHE A 19 12.86 -12.66 -4.26
C PHE A 19 11.71 -11.65 -4.38
N ILE A 20 11.65 -10.61 -3.52
CA ILE A 20 10.65 -9.54 -3.63
C ILE A 20 10.77 -8.81 -4.96
N GLU A 21 11.97 -8.78 -5.56
CA GLU A 21 12.22 -8.18 -6.87
C GLU A 21 11.29 -8.72 -7.96
N ASP A 22 10.86 -9.98 -7.83
CA ASP A 22 10.01 -10.64 -8.81
C ASP A 22 8.50 -10.39 -8.60
N SER A 23 8.11 -9.85 -7.45
CA SER A 23 6.72 -9.56 -7.10
C SER A 23 6.09 -8.49 -8.00
N SER A 24 4.76 -8.56 -8.16
CA SER A 24 4.05 -7.56 -8.97
C SER A 24 4.09 -6.19 -8.30
N LEU A 25 3.98 -6.18 -6.96
CA LEU A 25 4.21 -4.99 -6.15
C LEU A 25 5.54 -4.32 -6.49
N TYR A 26 6.67 -5.04 -6.37
CA TYR A 26 7.99 -4.43 -6.48
C TYR A 26 8.24 -3.91 -7.89
N LYS A 27 7.83 -4.64 -8.93
CA LYS A 27 8.00 -4.20 -10.33
C LYS A 27 7.23 -2.91 -10.62
N ILE A 28 6.01 -2.78 -10.09
CA ILE A 28 5.22 -1.53 -10.21
C ILE A 28 5.83 -0.42 -9.33
N TYR A 29 6.27 -0.75 -8.12
CA TYR A 29 6.92 0.21 -7.20
C TYR A 29 8.22 0.77 -7.79
N ASP A 30 9.04 -0.08 -8.41
CA ASP A 30 10.29 0.31 -9.07
C ASP A 30 10.00 1.24 -10.25
N GLU A 31 8.98 0.91 -11.05
CA GLU A 31 8.54 1.74 -12.17
C GLU A 31 8.19 3.18 -11.73
N PHE A 32 7.64 3.36 -10.52
CA PHE A 32 7.37 4.68 -9.94
C PHE A 32 8.62 5.52 -9.60
N ASN A 33 9.80 4.89 -9.50
CA ASN A 33 11.05 5.58 -9.19
C ASN A 33 11.72 6.20 -10.42
N TRP A 34 11.32 5.80 -11.63
CA TRP A 34 11.86 6.34 -12.87
C TRP A 34 11.33 7.76 -13.12
N ASP A 35 12.23 8.61 -13.62
CA ASP A 35 11.90 9.98 -14.00
C ASP A 35 10.92 9.98 -15.17
N CYS A 36 10.01 10.96 -15.19
CA CYS A 36 8.97 11.04 -16.22
C CYS A 36 9.50 11.19 -17.66
N ASP A 37 10.77 11.60 -17.80
CA ASP A 37 11.47 11.75 -19.06
C ASP A 37 12.62 10.78 -19.26
N ASP A 38 12.57 9.65 -18.55
CA ASP A 38 13.51 8.56 -18.78
C ASP A 38 13.49 8.12 -20.25
N SER A 39 14.69 7.81 -20.77
CA SER A 39 14.90 7.38 -22.15
C SER A 39 14.14 6.12 -22.57
N ARG A 40 13.68 5.32 -21.59
CA ARG A 40 12.83 4.14 -21.81
C ARG A 40 11.43 4.49 -22.32
N TYR A 41 10.95 5.72 -22.10
CA TYR A 41 9.62 6.13 -22.53
C TYR A 41 9.67 6.78 -23.91
N HIS A 42 8.96 6.19 -24.88
CA HIS A 42 8.88 6.69 -26.25
C HIS A 42 7.61 7.51 -26.48
N ASN A 43 7.32 8.45 -25.58
CA ASN A 43 6.05 9.18 -25.51
C ASN A 43 6.19 10.70 -25.30
N ASP A 44 7.28 11.29 -25.80
CA ASP A 44 7.50 12.74 -25.76
C ASP A 44 7.33 13.40 -24.38
N LYS A 45 7.66 12.66 -23.31
CA LYS A 45 7.57 13.11 -21.91
C LYS A 45 6.13 13.42 -21.47
N ASP A 46 5.14 12.71 -21.99
CA ASP A 46 3.71 12.96 -21.73
C ASP A 46 3.33 12.87 -20.25
N SER A 47 4.00 12.01 -19.48
CA SER A 47 3.79 11.87 -18.04
C SER A 47 4.44 13.01 -17.24
N CYS A 48 5.30 13.82 -17.84
CA CYS A 48 5.90 14.95 -17.16
C CYS A 48 4.92 16.09 -16.95
N LEU A 49 4.91 16.60 -15.71
CA LEU A 49 4.24 17.85 -15.41
C LEU A 49 4.95 19.01 -16.13
N LYS A 50 4.20 19.76 -16.94
CA LYS A 50 4.71 20.90 -17.72
C LYS A 50 4.75 22.23 -16.93
N ASP A 51 4.04 22.30 -15.81
CA ASP A 51 3.97 23.49 -14.96
C ASP A 51 5.27 23.72 -14.18
N LYS A 52 5.63 24.99 -13.94
CA LYS A 52 6.68 25.35 -12.97
C LYS A 52 6.22 25.01 -11.55
N THR A 53 7.05 24.28 -10.81
CA THR A 53 6.72 23.72 -9.48
C THR A 53 7.41 24.40 -8.30
N ASP A 54 8.47 25.18 -8.54
CA ASP A 54 9.38 25.69 -7.50
C ASP A 54 8.71 26.58 -6.43
N SER A 55 7.48 27.03 -6.68
CA SER A 55 6.71 27.91 -5.80
C SER A 55 5.35 27.34 -5.36
N TRP A 56 5.15 26.03 -5.49
CA TRP A 56 3.88 25.41 -5.06
C TRP A 56 3.75 25.35 -3.55
N THR A 57 4.84 25.02 -2.87
CA THR A 57 4.96 24.92 -1.42
C THR A 57 6.24 25.60 -0.94
N THR A 58 6.40 25.74 0.38
CA THR A 58 7.62 26.34 0.96
C THR A 58 8.80 25.36 1.01
N PHE A 59 8.55 24.07 0.78
CA PHE A 59 9.53 22.98 0.84
C PHE A 59 9.82 22.44 -0.57
N SER A 60 11.05 22.58 -1.04
CA SER A 60 11.44 22.11 -2.39
C SER A 60 11.31 20.60 -2.53
N GLU A 61 11.59 19.85 -1.47
CA GLU A 61 11.39 18.40 -1.39
C GLU A 61 9.91 18.00 -1.55
N VAL A 62 8.98 18.79 -1.02
CA VAL A 62 7.53 18.56 -1.21
C VAL A 62 7.15 18.86 -2.66
N ASN A 63 7.69 19.92 -3.26
CA ASN A 63 7.46 20.25 -4.68
C ASN A 63 7.96 19.13 -5.60
N ASN A 64 9.13 18.55 -5.30
CA ASN A 64 9.68 17.43 -6.06
C ASN A 64 8.80 16.18 -5.94
N LEU A 65 8.37 15.82 -4.72
CA LEU A 65 7.50 14.67 -4.51
C LEU A 65 6.12 14.84 -5.19
N LEU A 66 5.57 16.06 -5.19
CA LEU A 66 4.36 16.40 -5.93
C LEU A 66 4.52 16.19 -7.45
N LYS A 67 5.65 16.59 -8.02
CA LYS A 67 5.94 16.39 -9.45
C LYS A 67 6.00 14.90 -9.79
N GLN A 68 6.65 14.09 -8.95
CA GLN A 68 6.72 12.64 -9.14
C GLN A 68 5.33 11.99 -8.96
N LEU A 69 4.56 12.40 -7.96
CA LEU A 69 3.19 11.91 -7.76
C LEU A 69 2.28 12.22 -8.96
N TYR A 70 2.40 13.40 -9.57
CA TYR A 70 1.69 13.72 -10.81
C TYR A 70 2.05 12.73 -11.93
N SER A 71 3.34 12.50 -12.16
CA SER A 71 3.83 11.58 -13.19
C SER A 71 3.29 10.17 -12.97
N ASN A 72 3.44 9.65 -11.76
CA ASN A 72 3.02 8.29 -11.42
C ASN A 72 1.50 8.13 -11.58
N LEU A 73 0.74 9.14 -11.18
CA LEU A 73 -0.72 9.12 -11.34
C LEU A 73 -1.14 9.16 -12.81
N PHE A 74 -0.46 9.97 -13.64
CA PHE A 74 -0.69 9.97 -15.09
C PHE A 74 -0.43 8.59 -15.68
N ARG A 75 0.72 7.98 -15.37
CA ARG A 75 1.12 6.68 -15.91
C ARG A 75 0.12 5.57 -15.55
N ILE A 76 -0.38 5.57 -14.30
CA ILE A 76 -1.41 4.61 -13.87
C ILE A 76 -2.71 4.83 -14.65
N TYR A 77 -3.21 6.06 -14.71
CA TYR A 77 -4.46 6.38 -15.40
C TYR A 77 -4.40 6.07 -16.89
N TYR A 78 -3.27 6.39 -17.52
CA TYR A 78 -2.99 6.07 -18.92
C TYR A 78 -3.05 4.56 -19.14
N THR A 79 -2.35 3.78 -18.30
CA THR A 79 -2.30 2.32 -18.41
C THR A 79 -3.63 1.65 -18.14
N MET A 80 -4.43 2.16 -17.21
CA MET A 80 -5.79 1.65 -16.97
C MET A 80 -6.70 1.78 -18.20
N LYS A 81 -6.46 2.78 -19.06
CA LYS A 81 -7.29 3.08 -20.23
C LYS A 81 -6.72 2.53 -21.54
N ILE A 82 -5.41 2.53 -21.71
CA ILE A 82 -4.73 2.21 -22.97
C ILE A 82 -3.86 0.96 -22.76
N ILE A 83 -4.22 -0.08 -23.51
CA ILE A 83 -3.50 -1.35 -23.57
C ILE A 83 -2.20 -1.12 -24.35
N ASN A 84 -1.11 -1.77 -23.91
CA ASN A 84 0.24 -1.70 -24.51
C ASN A 84 0.84 -0.29 -24.49
N ASN A 85 1.48 0.06 -23.38
CA ASN A 85 2.21 1.31 -23.21
C ASN A 85 3.56 1.05 -22.52
N ASP A 86 4.46 2.02 -22.64
CA ASP A 86 5.86 1.90 -22.20
C ASP A 86 6.05 2.04 -20.67
N TYR A 87 4.97 2.22 -19.89
CA TYR A 87 5.07 2.40 -18.43
C TYR A 87 5.01 1.07 -17.68
N PHE A 88 3.86 0.39 -17.69
CA PHE A 88 3.64 -0.83 -16.89
C PHE A 88 3.24 -2.00 -17.79
N GLU A 89 4.15 -2.38 -18.67
CA GLU A 89 3.96 -3.49 -19.59
C GLU A 89 3.55 -4.76 -18.80
N HIS A 90 2.48 -5.43 -19.26
CA HIS A 90 1.90 -6.63 -18.62
C HIS A 90 1.27 -6.47 -17.23
N TYR A 91 1.29 -5.29 -16.60
CA TYR A 91 0.72 -5.06 -15.26
C TYR A 91 -0.63 -4.34 -15.25
N GLN A 92 -1.29 -4.20 -16.39
CA GLN A 92 -2.54 -3.45 -16.49
C GLN A 92 -3.63 -3.97 -15.56
N ASP A 93 -3.84 -5.29 -15.51
CA ASP A 93 -4.89 -5.88 -14.67
C ASP A 93 -4.57 -5.77 -13.18
N GLU A 94 -3.29 -5.88 -12.81
CA GLU A 94 -2.84 -5.62 -11.44
C GLU A 94 -3.07 -4.17 -11.05
N LEU A 95 -2.72 -3.21 -11.92
CA LEU A 95 -2.93 -1.78 -11.66
C LEU A 95 -4.40 -1.43 -11.48
N LYS A 96 -5.32 -2.05 -12.26
CA LYS A 96 -6.77 -1.85 -12.10
C LYS A 96 -7.26 -2.28 -10.72
N LYS A 97 -6.61 -3.26 -10.08
CA LYS A 97 -6.99 -3.81 -8.77
C LYS A 97 -6.26 -3.12 -7.62
N MET A 98 -4.93 -3.02 -7.71
CA MET A 98 -4.04 -2.65 -6.61
C MET A 98 -3.23 -1.37 -6.87
N GLY A 99 -3.28 -0.81 -8.08
CA GLY A 99 -2.37 0.28 -8.50
C GLY A 99 -2.42 1.52 -7.60
N TYR A 100 -3.58 1.86 -7.04
CA TYR A 100 -3.67 2.96 -6.07
C TYR A 100 -3.05 2.62 -4.73
N ILE A 101 -3.20 1.38 -4.24
CA ILE A 101 -2.52 0.94 -3.02
C ILE A 101 -1.01 0.98 -3.21
N TYR A 102 -0.51 0.49 -4.34
CA TYR A 102 0.91 0.53 -4.65
C TYR A 102 1.43 1.98 -4.76
N LEU A 103 0.69 2.89 -5.39
CA LEU A 103 1.06 4.31 -5.46
C LEU A 103 1.07 4.97 -4.07
N LYS A 104 0.09 4.66 -3.22
CA LYS A 104 0.05 5.19 -1.84
C LYS A 104 1.19 4.63 -1.02
N TYR A 105 1.47 3.34 -1.13
CA TYR A 105 2.60 2.72 -0.44
C TYR A 105 3.92 3.37 -0.88
N TRP A 106 4.14 3.55 -2.18
CA TRP A 106 5.29 4.31 -2.71
C TRP A 106 5.38 5.72 -2.14
N LEU A 107 4.28 6.47 -2.12
CA LEU A 107 4.24 7.83 -1.59
C LEU A 107 4.59 7.87 -0.10
N TYR A 108 4.06 6.94 0.68
CA TYR A 108 4.29 6.82 2.12
C TYR A 108 5.72 6.41 2.42
N ASP A 109 6.30 5.55 1.59
CA ASP A 109 7.68 5.14 1.75
C ASP A 109 8.66 6.30 1.46
N LYS A 110 8.38 7.12 0.45
CA LYS A 110 9.13 8.37 0.19
C LYS A 110 9.04 9.35 1.36
N ILE A 111 7.83 9.59 1.89
CA ILE A 111 7.60 10.46 3.05
C ILE A 111 8.46 10.04 4.25
N VAL A 112 8.54 8.73 4.52
CA VAL A 112 9.35 8.20 5.63
C VAL A 112 10.84 8.27 5.31
N LYS A 113 11.25 7.86 4.11
CA LYS A 113 12.66 7.88 3.66
C LYS A 113 13.25 9.29 3.76
N ASP A 114 12.48 10.28 3.32
CA ASP A 114 12.88 11.69 3.31
C ASP A 114 12.61 12.40 4.65
N ASN A 115 12.10 11.67 5.65
CA ASN A 115 11.81 12.15 7.00
C ASN A 115 10.92 13.39 7.02
N PHE A 116 9.82 13.37 6.26
CA PHE A 116 8.84 14.44 6.32
C PHE A 116 8.20 14.47 7.72
N ASP A 117 7.92 15.67 8.20
CA ASP A 117 7.12 15.92 9.39
C ASP A 117 5.67 16.23 8.99
N ASP A 118 4.79 16.39 9.99
CA ASP A 118 3.38 16.69 9.76
C ASP A 118 3.16 18.00 8.99
N SER A 119 4.09 18.96 9.06
CA SER A 119 4.00 20.22 8.31
C SER A 119 4.21 19.98 6.82
N LYS A 120 5.27 19.24 6.46
CA LYS A 120 5.54 18.86 5.07
C LYS A 120 4.46 17.95 4.50
N ILE A 121 3.95 17.01 5.29
CA ILE A 121 2.84 16.12 4.87
C ILE A 121 1.57 16.94 4.62
N LYS A 122 1.27 17.92 5.46
CA LYS A 122 0.15 18.84 5.24
C LYS A 122 0.32 19.67 3.97
N GLU A 123 1.51 20.19 3.70
CA GLU A 123 1.80 20.92 2.44
C GLU A 123 1.69 19.98 1.21
N LEU A 124 2.15 18.73 1.33
CA LEU A 124 2.00 17.71 0.29
C LEU A 124 0.51 17.45 -0.04
N TYR A 125 -0.33 17.23 0.98
CA TYR A 125 -1.77 17.04 0.78
C TYR A 125 -2.42 18.26 0.11
N GLN A 126 -2.12 19.47 0.59
CA GLN A 126 -2.67 20.70 0.02
C GLN A 126 -2.20 20.94 -1.41
N GLY A 127 -0.93 20.67 -1.70
CA GLY A 127 -0.34 20.73 -3.03
C GLY A 127 -1.02 19.77 -3.99
N TRP A 128 -1.20 18.50 -3.59
CA TRP A 128 -1.93 17.52 -4.39
C TRP A 128 -3.35 17.99 -4.70
N LYS A 129 -4.11 18.41 -3.69
CA LYS A 129 -5.51 18.84 -3.84
C LYS A 129 -5.66 20.04 -4.78
N LYS A 130 -4.79 21.05 -4.64
CA LYS A 130 -4.87 22.30 -5.41
C LYS A 130 -4.25 22.19 -6.80
N ARG A 131 -3.21 21.36 -6.97
CA ARG A 131 -2.35 21.40 -8.15
C ARG A 131 -2.35 20.12 -8.97
N ILE A 132 -2.67 18.95 -8.40
CA ILE A 132 -2.57 17.65 -9.09
C ILE A 132 -3.95 17.04 -9.36
N GLN A 133 -4.81 16.93 -8.35
CA GLN A 133 -6.04 16.11 -8.36
C GLN A 133 -6.92 16.28 -9.60
N ASN A 134 -6.99 17.49 -10.15
CA ASN A 134 -7.83 17.85 -11.30
C ASN A 134 -7.06 18.13 -12.59
N LYS A 135 -5.72 18.01 -12.57
CA LYS A 135 -4.87 18.27 -13.76
C LYS A 135 -4.45 17.01 -14.49
N VAL A 136 -4.45 15.86 -13.82
CA VAL A 136 -4.01 14.61 -14.43
C VAL A 136 -5.04 14.15 -15.47
N ASN A 137 -4.57 13.96 -16.71
CA ASN A 137 -5.37 13.45 -17.83
C ASN A 137 -5.74 11.97 -17.63
N TYR A 138 -6.66 11.47 -18.45
CA TYR A 138 -7.09 10.06 -18.45
C TYR A 138 -7.74 9.57 -17.15
N LYS A 139 -8.19 10.51 -16.31
CA LYS A 139 -8.81 10.25 -15.01
C LYS A 139 -9.98 9.23 -15.12
N PRO A 140 -9.93 8.10 -14.40
CA PRO A 140 -11.01 7.13 -14.41
C PRO A 140 -12.22 7.60 -13.58
N PRO A 141 -13.39 6.93 -13.69
CA PRO A 141 -14.59 7.31 -12.94
C PRO A 141 -14.40 7.31 -11.42
N LYS A 142 -13.59 6.39 -10.91
CA LYS A 142 -13.15 6.34 -9.51
C LYS A 142 -11.67 6.74 -9.45
N PRO A 143 -11.36 8.03 -9.34
CA PRO A 143 -9.98 8.49 -9.32
C PRO A 143 -9.30 8.21 -7.98
N PHE A 144 -7.97 8.25 -8.00
CA PHE A 144 -7.13 8.27 -6.82
C PHE A 144 -7.52 9.41 -5.86
N ILE A 145 -7.55 9.10 -4.56
CA ILE A 145 -7.77 10.05 -3.48
C ILE A 145 -6.61 9.93 -2.50
N PHE A 146 -6.00 11.06 -2.17
CA PHE A 146 -5.04 11.18 -1.09
C PHE A 146 -5.71 11.91 0.07
N TYR A 147 -5.76 11.28 1.25
CA TYR A 147 -6.35 11.87 2.46
C TYR A 147 -5.31 12.61 3.29
N SER A 148 -5.75 13.54 4.16
CA SER A 148 -4.87 14.35 4.99
C SER A 148 -4.45 13.59 6.26
N LEU A 149 -3.50 12.68 6.12
CA LEU A 149 -2.97 11.87 7.22
C LEU A 149 -1.84 12.57 7.97
N LYS A 150 -1.62 12.18 9.23
CA LYS A 150 -0.41 12.49 10.00
C LYS A 150 0.70 11.47 9.75
N LYS A 151 1.93 11.80 10.16
CA LYS A 151 3.09 10.91 10.04
C LYS A 151 2.88 9.56 10.71
N ASP A 152 2.33 9.54 11.93
CA ASP A 152 2.06 8.29 12.65
C ASP A 152 1.00 7.45 11.94
N GLU A 153 -0.03 8.09 11.39
CA GLU A 153 -1.07 7.43 10.61
C GLU A 153 -0.55 6.83 9.30
N ILE A 154 0.33 7.56 8.60
CA ILE A 154 1.04 7.08 7.40
C ILE A 154 1.86 5.84 7.75
N ASN A 155 2.60 5.85 8.87
CA ASN A 155 3.37 4.70 9.31
C ASN A 155 2.49 3.47 9.57
N LYS A 156 1.33 3.64 10.19
CA LYS A 156 0.37 2.55 10.45
C LYS A 156 -0.16 1.95 9.15
N ILE A 157 -0.67 2.78 8.23
CA ILE A 157 -1.17 2.31 6.94
C ILE A 157 -0.07 1.63 6.13
N ARG A 158 1.15 2.16 6.17
CA ARG A 158 2.30 1.56 5.48
C ARG A 158 2.60 0.15 6.00
N LYS A 159 2.55 -0.09 7.31
CA LYS A 159 2.71 -1.45 7.88
C LYS A 159 1.63 -2.41 7.37
N ILE A 160 0.38 -1.95 7.31
CA ILE A 160 -0.74 -2.73 6.76
C ILE A 160 -0.50 -3.07 5.28
N TYR A 161 -0.06 -2.12 4.47
CA TYR A 161 0.29 -2.36 3.07
C TYR A 161 1.47 -3.33 2.93
N THR A 162 2.49 -3.20 3.77
CA THR A 162 3.64 -4.09 3.80
C THR A 162 3.20 -5.54 4.08
N PHE A 163 2.40 -5.75 5.13
CA PHE A 163 1.82 -7.05 5.47
C PHE A 163 0.98 -7.64 4.31
N SER A 164 0.07 -6.84 3.75
CA SER A 164 -0.91 -7.33 2.78
C SER A 164 -0.35 -7.57 1.37
N THR A 165 0.68 -6.83 0.98
CA THR A 165 1.20 -6.86 -0.40
C THR A 165 2.56 -7.56 -0.53
N ILE A 166 3.46 -7.42 0.45
CA ILE A 166 4.79 -8.07 0.39
C ILE A 166 4.71 -9.51 0.92
N LEU A 167 4.23 -9.68 2.16
CA LEU A 167 4.26 -10.99 2.81
C LEU A 167 3.38 -11.99 2.04
N TYR A 168 2.20 -11.57 1.61
CA TYR A 168 1.26 -12.47 0.95
C TYR A 168 1.74 -12.94 -0.43
N GLU A 169 2.14 -12.02 -1.32
CA GLU A 169 2.57 -12.37 -2.69
C GLU A 169 3.74 -13.36 -2.67
N ASN A 170 4.55 -13.33 -1.60
CA ASN A 170 5.80 -14.10 -1.50
C ASN A 170 5.75 -15.21 -0.43
N ILE A 171 4.59 -15.54 0.14
CA ILE A 171 4.50 -16.41 1.31
C ILE A 171 5.08 -17.82 1.07
N LYS A 172 4.98 -18.33 -0.17
CA LYS A 172 5.57 -19.62 -0.56
C LYS A 172 7.08 -19.60 -0.39
N THR A 173 7.71 -18.51 -0.82
CA THR A 173 9.16 -18.35 -0.81
C THR A 173 9.67 -18.13 0.60
N PHE A 174 8.96 -17.34 1.41
CA PHE A 174 9.27 -17.17 2.84
C PHE A 174 9.31 -18.50 3.60
N GLU A 175 8.38 -19.41 3.35
CA GLU A 175 8.36 -20.75 3.96
C GLU A 175 9.55 -21.61 3.52
N THR A 176 9.89 -21.61 2.22
CA THR A 176 10.92 -22.49 1.67
C THR A 176 12.35 -22.03 1.96
N GLU A 177 12.57 -20.71 2.06
CA GLU A 177 13.91 -20.14 2.24
C GLU A 177 14.33 -19.99 3.70
N ASN A 178 13.48 -20.39 4.66
CA ASN A 178 13.79 -20.39 6.09
C ASN A 178 14.32 -19.02 6.57
N ASN A 179 13.70 -17.97 6.05
CA ASN A 179 14.26 -16.62 6.01
C ASN A 179 13.97 -15.87 7.33
N ASN A 180 14.68 -16.30 8.38
CA ASN A 180 14.47 -16.00 9.79
C ASN A 180 14.95 -14.61 10.26
N ASN A 181 14.90 -13.57 9.41
CA ASN A 181 15.17 -12.23 9.91
C ASN A 181 14.01 -11.75 10.78
N SER A 182 14.16 -11.92 12.09
CA SER A 182 13.10 -11.64 13.06
C SER A 182 12.59 -10.21 12.95
N LYS A 183 13.44 -9.21 12.67
CA LYS A 183 12.99 -7.80 12.66
C LYS A 183 11.96 -7.50 11.57
N TYR A 184 12.05 -8.14 10.41
CA TYR A 184 11.09 -7.93 9.32
C TYR A 184 9.83 -8.76 9.55
N MET A 185 9.95 -9.95 10.12
CA MET A 185 8.80 -10.72 10.59
C MET A 185 8.03 -9.99 11.68
N ASP A 186 8.72 -9.42 12.68
CA ASP A 186 8.16 -8.54 13.70
C ASP A 186 7.38 -7.40 13.02
N TYR A 187 7.98 -6.73 12.02
CA TYR A 187 7.34 -5.65 11.28
C TYR A 187 6.08 -6.08 10.51
N PHE A 188 6.08 -7.28 9.92
CA PHE A 188 4.89 -7.84 9.29
C PHE A 188 3.80 -8.16 10.34
N GLY A 189 4.17 -8.69 11.51
CA GLY A 189 3.27 -8.90 12.65
C GLY A 189 2.64 -7.61 13.13
N GLU A 190 3.45 -6.55 13.30
CA GLU A 190 2.94 -5.21 13.62
C GLU A 190 1.95 -4.70 12.57
N GLY A 191 2.15 -5.01 11.28
CA GLY A 191 1.20 -4.68 10.22
C GLY A 191 -0.17 -5.36 10.38
N LEU A 192 -0.19 -6.60 10.88
CA LEU A 192 -1.42 -7.29 11.20
C LEU A 192 -2.11 -6.69 12.43
N ASP A 193 -1.36 -6.39 13.48
CA ASP A 193 -1.88 -5.74 14.69
C ASP A 193 -2.47 -4.36 14.39
N GLU A 194 -1.80 -3.57 13.53
CA GLU A 194 -2.30 -2.29 13.05
C GLU A 194 -3.57 -2.46 12.22
N PHE A 195 -3.68 -3.50 11.38
CA PHE A 195 -4.90 -3.79 10.63
C PHE A 195 -6.09 -4.05 11.57
N ILE A 196 -5.94 -4.91 12.59
CA ILE A 196 -6.99 -5.21 13.56
C ILE A 196 -7.33 -3.97 14.40
N SER A 197 -6.32 -3.24 14.85
CA SER A 197 -6.51 -1.98 15.59
C SER A 197 -7.25 -0.93 14.76
N SER A 198 -6.99 -0.88 13.45
CA SER A 198 -7.67 0.02 12.51
C SER A 198 -9.14 -0.34 12.33
N ILE A 199 -9.49 -1.63 12.28
CA ILE A 199 -10.89 -2.09 12.26
C ILE A 199 -11.63 -1.54 13.48
N ASN A 200 -11.06 -1.70 14.67
CA ASN A 200 -11.64 -1.23 15.92
C ASN A 200 -11.76 0.30 15.97
N ARG A 201 -10.70 1.03 15.58
CA ARG A 201 -10.71 2.50 15.53
C ARG A 201 -11.77 3.04 14.57
N CYS A 202 -11.95 2.38 13.43
CA CYS A 202 -12.80 2.85 12.34
C CYS A 202 -14.17 2.16 12.28
N ALA A 203 -14.53 1.38 13.30
CA ALA A 203 -15.79 0.64 13.38
C ALA A 203 -17.02 1.56 13.37
N SER A 204 -16.90 2.78 13.87
CA SER A 204 -18.02 3.73 13.85
C SER A 204 -18.31 4.26 12.44
N LYS A 205 -19.58 4.17 12.01
CA LYS A 205 -20.09 4.72 10.75
C LYS A 205 -19.93 6.23 10.63
N VAL A 206 -19.77 6.93 11.75
CA VAL A 206 -19.66 8.39 11.83
C VAL A 206 -18.21 8.87 11.69
N SER A 207 -17.22 7.97 11.62
CA SER A 207 -15.83 8.39 11.49
C SER A 207 -15.60 9.06 10.14
N SER A 208 -15.67 10.39 10.14
CA SER A 208 -15.26 11.25 9.01
C SER A 208 -13.75 11.48 9.00
N ASP A 209 -13.01 10.78 9.87
CA ASP A 209 -11.57 10.90 9.98
C ASP A 209 -10.88 10.43 8.69
N ASP A 210 -9.89 11.18 8.25
CA ASP A 210 -9.20 10.96 6.99
C ASP A 210 -8.39 9.65 7.02
N TYR A 211 -7.90 9.25 8.19
CA TYR A 211 -7.31 7.93 8.41
C TYR A 211 -8.31 6.79 8.16
N CYS A 212 -9.53 6.91 8.68
CA CYS A 212 -10.53 5.87 8.49
C CYS A 212 -10.98 5.76 7.04
N LYS A 213 -11.06 6.88 6.31
CA LYS A 213 -11.33 6.86 4.87
C LYS A 213 -10.21 6.18 4.07
N GLU A 214 -8.95 6.44 4.42
CA GLU A 214 -7.81 5.74 3.84
C GLU A 214 -7.91 4.23 4.09
N PHE A 215 -8.15 3.85 5.34
CA PHE A 215 -8.29 2.45 5.73
C PHE A 215 -9.51 1.76 5.08
N ASP A 216 -10.64 2.47 4.93
CA ASP A 216 -11.83 1.99 4.25
C ASP A 216 -11.57 1.59 2.80
N GLU A 217 -10.74 2.35 2.08
CA GLU A 217 -10.35 2.01 0.71
C GLU A 217 -9.64 0.67 0.67
N PHE A 218 -8.72 0.42 1.60
CA PHE A 218 -8.05 -0.86 1.74
C PHE A 218 -9.01 -1.99 2.12
N VAL A 219 -9.90 -1.77 3.10
CA VAL A 219 -10.94 -2.74 3.49
C VAL A 219 -11.83 -3.11 2.30
N ASN A 220 -12.18 -2.16 1.43
CA ASN A 220 -12.99 -2.43 0.25
C ASN A 220 -12.24 -3.27 -0.80
N ILE A 221 -10.92 -3.11 -0.92
CA ILE A 221 -10.08 -3.97 -1.75
C ILE A 221 -10.04 -5.40 -1.19
N CYS A 222 -9.92 -5.56 0.12
CA CYS A 222 -9.97 -6.88 0.76
C CYS A 222 -11.33 -7.58 0.64
N LYS A 223 -12.42 -6.83 0.40
CA LYS A 223 -13.75 -7.40 0.08
C LYS A 223 -13.87 -7.86 -1.36
N ASP A 224 -13.01 -7.37 -2.25
CA ASP A 224 -12.92 -7.85 -3.61
C ASP A 224 -12.13 -9.16 -3.63
N ASN A 225 -12.81 -10.28 -3.86
CA ASN A 225 -12.19 -11.60 -3.90
C ASN A 225 -11.10 -11.72 -4.98
N SER A 226 -11.11 -10.85 -6.00
CA SER A 226 -10.13 -10.84 -7.10
C SER A 226 -8.83 -10.10 -6.78
N SER A 227 -8.74 -9.44 -5.61
CA SER A 227 -7.55 -8.68 -5.19
C SER A 227 -6.41 -9.57 -4.69
N ASN A 228 -5.18 -9.07 -4.73
CA ASN A 228 -4.00 -9.76 -4.23
C ASN A 228 -3.58 -9.29 -2.81
N ALA A 229 -4.51 -8.74 -2.02
CA ALA A 229 -4.20 -8.11 -0.73
C ALA A 229 -3.94 -9.10 0.45
N GLY A 230 -3.85 -10.41 0.20
CA GLY A 230 -3.63 -11.45 1.21
C GLY A 230 -4.71 -11.67 2.27
N ILE A 231 -5.56 -10.68 2.47
CA ILE A 231 -6.72 -10.69 3.35
C ILE A 231 -7.98 -10.76 2.50
N SER A 232 -8.95 -11.56 2.93
CA SER A 232 -10.31 -11.55 2.39
C SER A 232 -11.30 -11.13 3.46
N ILE A 233 -12.24 -10.25 3.13
CA ILE A 233 -13.27 -9.78 4.06
C ILE A 233 -14.66 -10.07 3.49
N TYR A 234 -15.52 -10.70 4.28
CA TYR A 234 -16.92 -10.96 3.93
C TYR A 234 -17.86 -10.22 4.87
N THR A 235 -18.96 -9.66 4.33
CA THR A 235 -20.01 -9.02 5.14
C THR A 235 -21.18 -9.98 5.34
N GLY A 236 -21.53 -10.26 6.59
CA GLY A 236 -22.62 -11.17 6.95
C GLY A 236 -22.23 -12.65 6.90
N ASN A 237 -23.11 -13.51 7.40
CA ASN A 237 -22.87 -14.94 7.58
C ASN A 237 -22.96 -15.73 6.27
N VAL A 238 -22.47 -15.15 5.16
CA VAL A 238 -22.29 -15.86 3.89
C VAL A 238 -21.08 -16.77 4.10
N GLY A 239 -21.35 -17.83 4.85
CA GLY A 239 -20.43 -18.89 5.11
C GLY A 239 -19.94 -19.47 3.79
N TYR A 240 -18.65 -19.78 3.80
CA TYR A 240 -18.14 -20.93 3.08
C TYR A 240 -18.21 -20.82 1.54
N SER A 241 -17.08 -20.47 0.93
CA SER A 241 -16.83 -20.86 -0.46
C SER A 241 -16.46 -22.35 -0.45
N PRO A 242 -17.13 -23.23 -1.21
CA PRO A 242 -16.85 -24.68 -1.22
C PRO A 242 -15.53 -25.06 -1.89
N ASP A 243 -14.81 -24.08 -2.47
CA ASP A 243 -13.47 -24.32 -2.98
C ASP A 243 -12.50 -24.34 -1.79
N ASP A 244 -12.02 -25.54 -1.46
CA ASP A 244 -11.03 -25.89 -0.42
C ASP A 244 -9.68 -25.13 -0.53
N SER A 245 -9.57 -24.14 -1.42
CA SER A 245 -8.40 -23.27 -1.54
C SER A 245 -8.44 -22.13 -0.50
N ASN A 246 -7.97 -22.46 0.71
CA ASN A 246 -7.31 -21.53 1.65
C ASN A 246 -8.09 -20.31 2.18
N LYS A 247 -8.93 -20.50 3.21
CA LYS A 247 -9.47 -19.37 4.01
C LYS A 247 -9.35 -19.67 5.49
N TYR A 248 -8.40 -19.03 6.16
CA TYR A 248 -8.16 -19.20 7.60
C TYR A 248 -8.77 -18.01 8.34
N LEU A 249 -9.81 -18.27 9.12
CA LEU A 249 -10.51 -17.22 9.87
C LEU A 249 -9.55 -16.60 10.87
N LEU A 250 -9.27 -15.31 10.70
CA LEU A 250 -8.41 -14.55 11.58
C LEU A 250 -9.22 -13.92 12.71
N SER A 251 -10.29 -13.20 12.36
CA SER A 251 -11.16 -12.54 13.34
C SER A 251 -12.56 -12.27 12.77
N VAL A 252 -13.49 -12.01 13.68
CA VAL A 252 -14.84 -11.56 13.37
C VAL A 252 -15.07 -10.26 14.14
N GLU A 253 -15.24 -9.17 13.40
CA GLU A 253 -15.28 -7.83 13.98
C GLU A 253 -16.53 -7.08 13.52
N GLU A 254 -17.09 -6.24 14.40
CA GLU A 254 -18.15 -5.31 14.00
C GLU A 254 -17.55 -4.06 13.36
N TYR A 255 -17.97 -3.75 12.14
CA TYR A 255 -17.50 -2.60 11.38
C TYR A 255 -18.64 -1.92 10.64
N LYS A 256 -18.98 -0.71 11.04
CA LYS A 256 -20.05 0.13 10.46
C LYS A 256 -21.39 -0.60 10.40
N ASP A 257 -21.81 -1.11 11.56
CA ASP A 257 -23.05 -1.85 11.78
C ASP A 257 -23.13 -3.17 10.99
N LYS A 258 -21.98 -3.73 10.59
CA LYS A 258 -21.90 -5.01 9.86
C LYS A 258 -20.84 -5.89 10.50
N LEU A 259 -21.15 -7.17 10.64
CA LEU A 259 -20.14 -8.17 10.96
C LEU A 259 -19.23 -8.39 9.75
N LEU A 260 -17.93 -8.20 9.96
CA LEU A 260 -16.87 -8.55 9.02
C LEU A 260 -16.22 -9.87 9.44
N TYR A 261 -16.18 -10.81 8.52
CA TYR A 261 -15.41 -12.04 8.67
C TYR A 261 -14.11 -11.88 7.92
N ILE A 262 -13.00 -11.82 8.65
CA ILE A 262 -11.67 -11.52 8.13
C ILE A 262 -10.90 -12.84 8.03
N TYR A 263 -10.43 -13.16 6.84
CA TYR A 263 -9.68 -14.38 6.55
C TYR A 263 -8.31 -14.07 5.97
N LEU A 264 -7.32 -14.88 6.34
CA LEU A 264 -6.07 -15.00 5.59
C LEU A 264 -6.28 -15.92 4.40
N LYS A 265 -5.81 -15.49 3.23
CA LYS A 265 -5.88 -16.27 1.98
C LYS A 265 -4.91 -17.45 1.93
N ASP A 266 -4.00 -17.59 2.90
CA ASP A 266 -3.05 -18.70 2.99
C ASP A 266 -2.65 -18.97 4.45
N LYS A 267 -2.69 -20.24 4.90
CA LYS A 267 -2.29 -20.61 6.28
C LYS A 267 -0.83 -20.39 6.53
N ARG A 268 -0.02 -20.40 5.48
CA ARG A 268 1.43 -20.27 5.63
C ARG A 268 1.80 -18.91 6.17
N ILE A 269 0.90 -17.92 6.09
CA ILE A 269 1.03 -16.63 6.79
C ILE A 269 1.02 -16.83 8.31
N LEU A 270 0.27 -17.81 8.83
CA LEU A 270 0.21 -18.09 10.26
C LEU A 270 1.53 -18.62 10.81
N GLY A 271 2.30 -19.43 10.07
CA GLY A 271 3.58 -19.98 10.56
C GLY A 271 4.57 -18.89 11.01
N PRO A 272 4.99 -17.97 10.11
CA PRO A 272 5.87 -16.85 10.44
C PRO A 272 5.32 -15.95 11.56
N LEU A 273 3.99 -15.86 11.72
CA LEU A 273 3.35 -15.05 12.78
C LEU A 273 3.19 -15.79 14.11
N GLU A 274 2.96 -17.11 14.09
CA GLU A 274 2.84 -17.96 15.28
C GLU A 274 4.19 -18.10 15.99
N GLU A 275 5.30 -18.16 15.25
CA GLU A 275 6.64 -18.10 15.84
C GLU A 275 6.90 -16.81 16.62
N LEU A 276 6.25 -15.69 16.24
CA LEU A 276 6.31 -14.41 16.96
C LEU A 276 5.47 -14.46 18.25
N TYR A 277 4.22 -14.92 18.16
CA TYR A 277 3.34 -15.02 19.33
C TYR A 277 3.84 -16.02 20.39
N VAL A 278 4.50 -17.10 19.97
CA VAL A 278 5.13 -18.07 20.89
C VAL A 278 6.40 -17.49 21.52
N LYS A 279 7.19 -16.69 20.80
CA LYS A 279 8.38 -16.00 21.37
C LYS A 279 8.01 -14.90 22.36
N GLU A 280 6.92 -14.16 22.15
CA GLU A 280 6.49 -13.10 23.07
C GLU A 280 5.81 -13.62 24.34
N LYS A 281 5.11 -14.76 24.28
CA LYS A 281 4.49 -15.41 25.45
C LYS A 281 5.39 -16.40 26.17
N GLY A 282 6.62 -16.61 25.70
CA GLY A 282 7.63 -17.50 26.27
C GLY A 282 8.50 -16.92 27.39
N LYS A 283 8.09 -15.81 28.01
CA LYS A 283 8.60 -15.38 29.32
C LYS A 283 7.58 -15.67 30.40
N ILE A 284 7.59 -16.91 30.90
CA ILE A 284 7.18 -17.25 32.26
C ILE A 284 8.41 -17.74 32.99
#